data_AF-A0A7K9X3L1-F1
#
_entry.id   AF-A0A7K9X3L1-F1
#
_cell.length_a   1.000
_cell.length_b   1.000
_cell.length_c   1.000
_cell.angle_alpha   90.00
_cell.angle_beta   90.00
_cell.angle_gamma   90.00
#
_symmetry.space_group_name_H-M   'P 1'
#
loop_
_entity.id
_entity.type
_entity.pdbx_description
1 polymer ?
#
loop_
_entity_poly.entity_id
_entity_poly.type
_entity_poly.pdbx_seq_one_letter_code
_entity_poly.pdbx_strand_id
1 'polypeptide(L)'
;ATKAHIKLNTKKLYQADGYAVKELLKVTSVLYGAMNTKGVERADVSEEDSSKFKFDLGSKIADLKAARQLASEITSKGASLYDLLGKEVELREARTESIARPLEINEAEKTMKIAIDCVLEQVQKTKDMLNNVALDEANLEAKIEKRKLELERSQKRLQTLQSVRPAFMDEYEKIEEQLQKQYSSYLEKFHNLTYMEQLLDDHRRTEQEMFEEAANMLRLMQNRLKEEEQRLLQSRNDDDSDIEIQEDEGSDSEVEDRQIMKQRIASGTLLQG
;
A
#
# COMPACT_ATOMS: atom_id res chain seq x y z
N ALA A 1 -3.25 50.06 -65.13
CA ALA A 1 -2.87 51.38 -65.67
C ALA A 1 -4.05 52.35 -65.54
N THR A 2 -4.39 52.70 -64.30
CA THR A 2 -5.66 53.38 -63.96
C THR A 2 -5.45 54.28 -62.74
N LYS A 3 -4.42 55.12 -62.79
CA LYS A 3 -4.26 56.23 -61.84
C LYS A 3 -4.00 57.58 -62.50
N ALA A 4 -3.61 57.60 -63.79
CA ALA A 4 -3.38 58.84 -64.53
C ALA A 4 -4.53 59.24 -65.48
N HIS A 5 -5.61 58.45 -65.59
CA HIS A 5 -6.73 58.66 -66.54
C HIS A 5 -6.33 58.88 -68.01
N ILE A 6 -5.13 58.48 -68.42
CA ILE A 6 -4.68 58.56 -69.83
C ILE A 6 -5.04 57.24 -70.54
N LYS A 7 -5.90 57.32 -71.56
CA LYS A 7 -6.29 56.17 -72.39
C LYS A 7 -5.28 55.96 -73.53
N LEU A 8 -4.44 54.95 -73.40
CA LEU A 8 -3.44 54.56 -74.40
C LEU A 8 -3.92 53.35 -75.21
N ASN A 9 -3.64 53.34 -76.51
CA ASN A 9 -3.82 52.16 -77.36
C ASN A 9 -2.55 51.31 -77.35
N THR A 10 -2.56 50.22 -76.57
CA THR A 10 -1.40 49.33 -76.40
C THR A 10 -0.95 48.67 -77.69
N LYS A 11 -1.87 48.33 -78.60
CA LYS A 11 -1.53 47.74 -79.90
C LYS A 11 -0.69 48.70 -80.74
N LYS A 12 -1.03 49.99 -80.76
CA LYS A 12 -0.26 51.03 -81.47
C LYS A 12 1.07 51.34 -80.78
N LEU A 13 1.13 51.22 -79.45
CA LEU A 13 2.37 51.40 -78.70
C LEU A 13 3.40 50.31 -79.03
N TYR A 14 2.96 49.05 -79.16
CA TYR A 14 3.84 47.92 -79.47
C TYR A 14 4.28 47.82 -80.94
N GLN A 15 3.61 48.53 -81.86
CA GLN A 15 4.00 48.56 -83.27
C GLN A 15 5.34 49.27 -83.53
N ALA A 16 5.84 50.05 -82.56
CA ALA A 16 7.15 50.70 -82.58
C ALA A 16 7.45 51.56 -83.82
N ASP A 17 6.41 52.03 -84.51
CA ASP A 17 6.49 52.91 -85.67
C ASP A 17 5.94 54.31 -85.34
N GLY A 18 5.66 55.13 -86.36
CA GLY A 18 5.12 56.48 -86.18
C GLY A 18 3.79 56.55 -85.40
N TYR A 19 3.03 55.44 -85.29
CA TYR A 19 1.83 55.39 -84.46
C TYR A 19 2.14 55.27 -82.96
N ALA A 20 3.27 54.66 -82.58
CA ALA A 20 3.70 54.58 -81.19
C ALA A 20 4.06 55.96 -80.62
N VAL A 21 4.70 56.82 -81.44
CA VAL A 21 5.05 58.20 -81.08
C VAL A 21 3.79 59.01 -80.72
N LYS A 22 2.69 58.83 -81.46
CA LYS A 22 1.41 59.52 -81.17
C LYS A 22 0.79 59.10 -79.84
N GLU A 23 0.98 57.86 -79.41
CA GLU A 23 0.49 57.39 -78.11
C GLU A 23 1.39 57.86 -76.96
N LEU A 24 2.72 57.88 -77.15
CA LEU A 24 3.66 58.46 -76.18
C LEU A 24 3.44 59.97 -75.97
N LEU A 25 3.09 60.69 -77.03
CA LEU A 25 2.83 62.14 -76.98
C LEU A 25 1.74 62.51 -75.96
N LYS A 26 0.73 61.65 -75.79
CA LYS A 26 -0.36 61.86 -74.82
C LYS A 26 0.12 61.83 -73.37
N VAL A 27 1.16 61.05 -73.08
CA VAL A 27 1.76 60.97 -71.73
C VAL A 27 2.66 62.17 -71.50
N THR A 28 3.49 62.52 -72.48
CA THR A 28 4.42 63.64 -72.37
C THR A 28 3.72 65.00 -72.32
N SER A 29 2.59 65.18 -73.01
CA SER A 29 1.84 66.45 -72.95
C SER A 29 1.26 66.73 -71.56
N VAL A 30 0.75 65.69 -70.88
CA VAL A 30 0.24 65.81 -69.50
C VAL A 30 1.38 66.11 -68.53
N LEU A 31 2.52 65.42 -68.67
CA LEU A 31 3.71 65.68 -67.85
C LEU A 31 4.27 67.09 -68.08
N TYR A 32 4.31 67.55 -69.34
CA TYR A 32 4.79 68.88 -69.69
C TYR A 32 3.88 69.98 -69.14
N GLY A 33 2.55 69.80 -69.22
CA GLY A 33 1.59 70.70 -68.60
C GLY A 33 1.79 70.80 -67.08
N ALA A 34 1.95 69.67 -66.39
CA ALA A 34 2.19 69.64 -64.94
C ALA A 34 3.55 70.25 -64.53
N MET A 35 4.55 70.18 -65.40
CA MET A 35 5.85 70.80 -65.18
C MET A 35 5.78 72.32 -65.30
N ASN A 36 5.03 72.83 -66.29
CA ASN A 36 4.86 74.28 -66.48
C ASN A 36 3.95 74.92 -65.41
N THR A 37 3.01 74.20 -64.80
CA THR A 37 2.17 74.74 -63.70
C THR A 37 2.95 74.95 -62.40
N LYS A 38 4.06 74.23 -62.17
CA LYS A 38 4.93 74.47 -61.00
C LYS A 38 5.87 75.67 -61.16
N GLY A 39 5.93 76.28 -62.35
CA GLY A 39 6.79 77.42 -62.64
C GLY A 39 6.18 78.81 -62.38
N VAL A 40 4.87 78.91 -62.04
CA VAL A 40 4.14 80.19 -62.02
C VAL A 40 3.65 80.62 -60.62
N GLU A 41 3.73 79.78 -59.58
CA GLU A 41 3.35 80.18 -58.21
C GLU A 41 4.58 80.47 -57.33
N ARG A 42 5.34 81.49 -57.74
CA ARG A 42 6.31 82.16 -56.86
C ARG A 42 6.11 83.68 -56.97
N ALA A 43 4.90 84.12 -56.66
CA ALA A 43 4.57 85.52 -56.47
C ALA A 43 3.47 85.63 -55.38
N ASP A 44 3.75 86.51 -54.44
CA ASP A 44 2.85 87.16 -53.48
C ASP A 44 2.39 86.44 -52.21
N VAL A 45 3.12 86.83 -51.16
CA VAL A 45 2.71 87.00 -49.77
C VAL A 45 1.36 87.71 -49.68
N SER A 46 0.39 87.09 -48.99
CA SER A 46 -0.57 87.83 -48.18
C SER A 46 -1.05 86.97 -47.01
N GLU A 47 -0.69 87.42 -45.82
CA GLU A 47 -1.21 86.94 -44.55
C GLU A 47 -2.65 87.39 -44.37
N GLU A 48 -3.62 86.62 -44.86
CA GLU A 48 -5.03 86.80 -44.48
C GLU A 48 -5.78 85.45 -44.44
N ASP A 49 -5.48 84.59 -43.46
CA ASP A 49 -6.51 83.68 -42.91
C ASP A 49 -6.18 83.24 -41.47
N SER A 50 -5.91 84.20 -40.57
CA SER A 50 -5.65 83.94 -39.15
C SER A 50 -6.91 83.61 -38.33
N SER A 51 -8.00 83.18 -38.99
CA SER A 51 -9.27 82.86 -38.33
C SER A 51 -9.94 81.54 -38.77
N LYS A 52 -9.24 80.68 -39.51
CA LYS A 52 -9.68 79.30 -39.83
C LYS A 52 -8.84 78.16 -39.25
N PHE A 53 -7.86 78.45 -38.40
CA PHE A 53 -7.19 77.41 -37.62
C PHE A 53 -8.01 77.09 -36.35
N LYS A 54 -9.19 76.48 -36.54
CA LYS A 54 -9.68 75.55 -35.52
C LYS A 54 -8.72 74.39 -35.52
N PHE A 55 -7.77 74.52 -34.61
CA PHE A 55 -6.66 73.63 -34.32
C PHE A 55 -7.17 72.19 -34.29
N ASP A 56 -6.94 71.44 -35.38
CA ASP A 56 -7.15 69.99 -35.43
C ASP A 56 -6.01 69.31 -34.66
N LEU A 57 -5.93 69.66 -33.38
CA LEU A 57 -4.83 69.35 -32.50
C LEU A 57 -4.82 67.85 -32.19
N GLY A 58 -5.98 67.19 -32.22
CA GLY A 58 -6.09 65.76 -32.00
C GLY A 58 -5.37 64.93 -33.08
N SER A 59 -5.60 65.24 -34.36
CA SER A 59 -4.94 64.55 -35.50
C SER A 59 -3.45 64.84 -35.54
N LYS A 60 -3.06 66.12 -35.39
CA LYS A 60 -1.66 66.52 -35.33
C LYS A 60 -0.92 66.02 -34.09
N ILE A 61 -1.57 65.87 -32.92
CA ILE A 61 -0.94 65.31 -31.72
C ILE A 61 -0.57 63.84 -31.94
N ALA A 62 -1.41 63.06 -32.63
CA ALA A 62 -1.11 61.67 -32.94
C ALA A 62 0.11 61.58 -33.87
N ASP A 63 0.16 62.40 -34.92
CA ASP A 63 1.30 62.48 -35.83
C ASP A 63 2.57 62.97 -35.12
N LEU A 64 2.45 63.93 -34.19
CA LEU A 64 3.58 64.46 -33.42
C LEU A 64 4.10 63.43 -32.41
N LYS A 65 3.21 62.61 -31.81
CA LYS A 65 3.60 61.45 -31.00
C LYS A 65 4.30 60.39 -31.83
N ALA A 66 3.76 60.04 -33.01
CA ALA A 66 4.40 59.10 -33.94
C ALA A 66 5.76 59.62 -34.42
N ALA A 67 5.86 60.91 -34.75
CA ALA A 67 7.12 61.53 -35.14
C ALA A 67 8.16 61.51 -34.01
N ARG A 68 7.76 61.76 -32.76
CA ARG A 68 8.66 61.62 -31.60
C ARG A 68 9.11 60.17 -31.38
N GLN A 69 8.20 59.21 -31.52
CA GLN A 69 8.53 57.79 -31.41
C GLN A 69 9.52 57.37 -32.49
N LEU A 70 9.27 57.74 -33.75
CA LEU A 70 10.18 57.49 -34.87
C LEU A 70 11.53 58.18 -34.69
N ALA A 71 11.57 59.41 -34.18
CA ALA A 71 12.82 60.10 -33.88
C ALA A 71 13.63 59.37 -32.79
N SER A 72 12.96 58.85 -31.76
CA SER A 72 13.58 58.01 -30.73
C SER A 72 14.11 56.70 -31.30
N GLU A 73 13.35 56.04 -32.18
CA GLU A 73 13.77 54.82 -32.87
C GLU A 73 14.94 55.05 -33.82
N ILE A 74 14.93 56.14 -34.59
CA ILE A 74 16.05 56.53 -35.46
C ILE A 74 17.32 56.71 -34.62
N THR A 75 17.21 57.37 -33.46
CA THR A 75 18.35 57.58 -32.57
C THR A 75 18.84 56.24 -31.98
N SER A 76 17.92 55.39 -31.52
CA SER A 76 18.25 54.05 -30.98
C SER A 76 18.87 53.13 -32.02
N LYS A 77 18.29 53.07 -33.22
CA LYS A 77 18.82 52.28 -34.34
C LYS A 77 20.14 52.84 -34.86
N GLY A 78 20.28 54.16 -34.89
CA GLY A 78 21.54 54.84 -35.23
C GLY A 78 22.66 54.48 -34.25
N ALA A 79 22.38 54.50 -32.95
CA ALA A 79 23.34 54.08 -31.93
C ALA A 79 23.71 52.59 -32.06
N SER A 80 22.70 51.71 -32.22
CA SER A 80 22.94 50.29 -32.44
C SER A 80 23.74 50.02 -33.71
N LEU A 81 23.47 50.77 -34.78
CA LEU A 81 24.19 50.65 -36.04
C LEU A 81 25.65 51.11 -35.88
N TYR A 82 25.88 52.24 -35.20
CA TYR A 82 27.22 52.72 -34.88
C TYR A 82 28.04 51.68 -34.10
N ASP A 83 27.45 51.08 -33.06
CA ASP A 83 28.12 50.06 -32.26
C ASP A 83 28.43 48.79 -33.07
N LEU A 84 27.51 48.37 -33.95
CA LEU A 84 27.71 47.21 -34.82
C LEU A 84 28.77 47.47 -35.90
N LEU A 85 28.76 48.65 -36.54
CA LEU A 85 29.78 49.04 -37.51
C LEU A 85 31.15 49.21 -36.85
N GLY A 86 31.21 49.71 -35.61
CA GLY A 86 32.45 49.79 -34.84
C GLY A 86 33.12 48.43 -34.64
N LYS A 87 32.33 47.36 -34.55
CA LYS A 87 32.81 45.97 -34.41
C LYS A 87 33.02 45.25 -35.75
N GLU A 88 32.63 45.83 -36.89
CA GLU A 88 32.67 45.12 -38.17
C GLU A 88 34.08 44.70 -38.57
N VAL A 89 35.11 45.48 -38.22
CA VAL A 89 36.51 45.11 -38.54
C VAL A 89 36.89 43.80 -37.85
N GLU A 90 36.67 43.71 -36.53
CA GLU A 90 36.93 42.51 -35.74
C GLU A 90 36.05 41.33 -36.18
N LEU A 91 34.75 41.57 -36.40
CA LEU A 91 33.81 40.55 -36.83
C LEU A 91 34.14 40.03 -38.24
N ARG A 92 34.62 40.90 -39.13
CA ARG A 92 35.07 40.53 -40.47
C ARG A 92 36.33 39.68 -40.43
N GLU A 93 37.29 40.05 -39.60
CA GLU A 93 38.50 39.25 -39.38
C GLU A 93 38.15 37.88 -38.80
N ALA A 94 37.38 37.82 -37.72
CA ALA A 94 36.95 36.56 -37.10
C ALA A 94 36.15 35.67 -38.05
N ARG A 95 35.27 36.26 -38.87
CA ARG A 95 34.52 35.55 -39.92
C ARG A 95 35.46 35.02 -40.99
N THR A 96 36.42 35.83 -41.45
CA THR A 96 37.38 35.43 -42.49
C THR A 96 38.30 34.34 -41.99
N GLU A 97 38.78 34.43 -40.75
CA GLU A 97 39.58 33.41 -40.07
C GLU A 97 38.81 32.09 -39.92
N SER A 98 37.55 32.16 -39.47
CA SER A 98 36.70 30.97 -39.32
C SER A 98 36.39 30.28 -40.66
N ILE A 99 36.18 31.06 -41.73
CA ILE A 99 35.93 30.53 -43.08
C ILE A 99 37.23 30.01 -43.71
N ALA A 100 38.35 30.66 -43.45
CA ALA A 100 39.67 30.25 -43.95
C ALA A 100 40.20 29.00 -43.24
N ARG A 101 39.66 28.67 -42.06
CA ARG A 101 40.01 27.44 -41.35
C ARG A 101 39.68 26.24 -42.25
N PRO A 102 40.68 25.46 -42.69
CA PRO A 102 40.41 24.28 -43.48
C PRO A 102 39.60 23.30 -42.63
N LEU A 103 38.51 22.77 -43.20
CA LEU A 103 37.75 21.71 -42.54
C LEU A 103 38.67 20.49 -42.39
N GLU A 104 38.93 20.08 -41.15
CA GLU A 104 39.71 18.88 -40.81
C GLU A 104 38.85 17.63 -41.04
N ILE A 105 38.46 17.40 -42.31
CA ILE A 105 37.59 16.30 -42.75
C ILE A 105 38.16 14.95 -42.31
N ASN A 106 39.48 14.80 -42.32
CA ASN A 106 40.16 13.58 -41.90
C ASN A 106 39.98 13.28 -40.40
N GLU A 107 39.95 14.32 -39.55
CA GLU A 107 39.73 14.15 -38.11
C GLU A 107 38.26 13.84 -37.81
N ALA A 108 37.35 14.52 -38.51
CA ALA A 108 35.91 14.22 -38.46
C ALA A 108 35.64 12.77 -38.91
N GLU A 109 36.26 12.32 -40.00
CA GLU A 109 36.13 10.94 -40.48
C GLU A 109 36.69 9.93 -39.47
N LYS A 110 37.86 10.22 -38.88
CA LYS A 110 38.47 9.35 -37.85
C LYS A 110 37.59 9.23 -36.62
N THR A 111 37.05 10.34 -36.12
CA THR A 111 36.14 10.34 -34.96
C THR A 111 34.84 9.62 -35.27
N MET A 112 34.28 9.79 -36.47
CA MET A 112 33.12 9.03 -36.93
C MET A 112 33.40 7.52 -36.99
N LYS A 113 34.56 7.10 -37.51
CA LYS A 113 34.95 5.68 -37.55
C LYS A 113 35.03 5.08 -36.16
N ILE A 114 35.69 5.76 -35.22
CA ILE A 114 35.78 5.31 -33.82
C ILE A 114 34.38 5.19 -33.19
N ALA A 115 33.49 6.16 -33.45
CA ALA A 115 32.12 6.10 -32.95
C ALA A 115 31.34 4.91 -33.53
N ILE A 116 31.51 4.62 -34.82
CA ILE A 116 30.90 3.45 -35.48
C ILE A 116 31.43 2.17 -34.84
N ASP A 117 32.73 2.03 -34.66
CA ASP A 117 33.35 0.83 -34.08
C ASP A 117 32.86 0.60 -32.64
N CYS A 118 32.75 1.67 -31.84
CA CYS A 118 32.21 1.59 -30.48
C CYS A 118 30.75 1.14 -30.46
N VAL A 119 29.91 1.66 -31.37
CA VAL A 119 28.51 1.24 -31.49
C VAL A 119 28.42 -0.22 -31.94
N LEU A 120 29.25 -0.66 -32.89
CA LEU A 120 29.29 -2.05 -33.35
C LEU A 120 29.70 -3.01 -32.22
N GLU A 121 30.69 -2.63 -31.41
CA GLU A 121 31.09 -3.42 -30.23
C GLU A 121 29.93 -3.52 -29.22
N GLN A 122 29.21 -2.42 -28.99
CA GLN A 122 28.05 -2.41 -28.10
C GLN A 122 26.91 -3.28 -28.64
N VAL A 123 26.65 -3.24 -29.95
CA VAL A 123 25.67 -4.12 -30.62
C VAL A 123 26.09 -5.59 -30.47
N GLN A 124 27.37 -5.91 -30.62
CA GLN A 124 27.84 -7.27 -30.44
C GLN A 124 27.68 -7.74 -28.97
N LYS A 125 28.08 -6.92 -27.99
CA LYS A 125 27.90 -7.22 -26.56
C LYS A 125 26.44 -7.48 -26.20
N THR A 126 25.53 -6.61 -26.67
CA THR A 126 24.08 -6.78 -26.43
C THR A 126 23.52 -8.03 -27.10
N LYS A 127 24.01 -8.39 -28.28
CA LYS A 127 23.65 -9.66 -28.95
C LYS A 127 24.13 -10.88 -28.16
N ASP A 128 25.34 -10.85 -27.62
CA ASP A 128 25.86 -11.95 -26.81
C ASP A 128 25.09 -12.09 -25.48
N MET A 129 24.74 -10.97 -24.84
CA MET A 129 23.86 -10.98 -23.68
C MET A 129 22.48 -11.56 -24.00
N LEU A 130 21.88 -11.20 -25.14
CA LEU A 130 20.58 -11.73 -25.57
C LEU A 130 20.64 -13.26 -25.76
N ASN A 131 21.71 -13.76 -26.38
CA ASN A 131 21.92 -15.19 -26.57
C ASN A 131 22.04 -15.92 -25.22
N ASN A 132 22.77 -15.35 -24.26
CA ASN A 132 22.88 -15.93 -22.92
C ASN A 132 21.53 -15.98 -22.21
N VAL A 133 20.74 -14.90 -22.29
CA VAL A 133 19.38 -14.87 -21.72
C VAL A 133 18.48 -15.94 -22.36
N ALA A 134 18.55 -16.11 -23.69
CA ALA A 134 17.78 -17.15 -24.38
C ALA A 134 18.18 -18.57 -23.94
N LEU A 135 19.47 -18.82 -23.71
CA LEU A 135 19.95 -20.10 -23.18
C LEU A 135 19.46 -20.33 -21.74
N ASP A 136 19.53 -19.30 -20.90
CA ASP A 136 19.05 -19.37 -19.51
C ASP A 136 17.53 -19.58 -19.44
N GLU A 137 16.76 -18.92 -20.30
CA GLU A 137 15.32 -19.11 -20.44
C GLU A 137 14.99 -20.56 -20.82
N ALA A 138 15.65 -21.11 -21.85
CA ALA A 138 15.44 -22.50 -22.25
C ALA A 138 15.81 -23.50 -21.14
N ASN A 139 16.89 -23.23 -20.40
CA ASN A 139 17.31 -24.05 -19.27
C ASN A 139 16.31 -23.99 -18.10
N LEU A 140 15.77 -22.81 -17.81
CA LEU A 140 14.76 -22.63 -16.77
C LEU A 140 13.44 -23.29 -17.15
N GLU A 141 13.02 -23.17 -18.41
CA GLU A 141 11.80 -23.82 -18.91
C GLU A 141 11.91 -25.35 -18.79
N ALA A 142 13.04 -25.93 -19.17
CA ALA A 142 13.29 -27.37 -19.00
C ALA A 142 13.25 -27.80 -17.51
N LYS A 143 13.77 -26.97 -16.60
CA LYS A 143 13.68 -27.23 -15.14
C LYS A 143 12.24 -27.13 -14.65
N ILE A 144 11.48 -26.13 -15.10
CA ILE A 144 10.08 -25.93 -14.73
C ILE A 144 9.24 -27.13 -15.20
N GLU A 145 9.38 -27.57 -16.44
CA GLU A 145 8.66 -28.73 -16.96
C GLU A 145 8.99 -30.02 -16.20
N LYS A 146 10.27 -30.25 -15.90
CA LYS A 146 10.66 -31.39 -15.05
C LYS A 146 9.98 -31.34 -13.68
N ARG A 147 9.95 -30.16 -13.03
CA ARG A 147 9.29 -29.97 -11.73
C ARG A 147 7.78 -30.14 -11.80
N LYS A 148 7.12 -29.66 -12.86
CA LYS A 148 5.68 -29.87 -13.08
C LYS A 148 5.34 -31.36 -13.18
N LEU A 149 6.11 -32.13 -13.94
CA LEU A 149 5.91 -33.58 -14.07
C LEU A 149 6.12 -34.32 -12.74
N GLU A 150 7.16 -33.95 -11.97
CA GLU A 150 7.40 -34.49 -10.63
C GLU A 150 6.24 -34.17 -9.67
N LEU A 151 5.74 -32.93 -9.71
CA LEU A 151 4.61 -32.49 -8.92
C LEU A 151 3.34 -33.27 -9.27
N GLU A 152 3.02 -33.41 -10.56
CA GLU A 152 1.85 -34.16 -11.03
C GLU A 152 1.92 -35.63 -10.59
N ARG A 153 3.10 -36.26 -10.69
CA ARG A 153 3.31 -37.63 -10.21
C ARG A 153 3.09 -37.74 -8.70
N SER A 154 3.61 -36.79 -7.93
CA SER A 154 3.43 -36.74 -6.47
C SER A 154 1.97 -36.53 -6.09
N GLN A 155 1.27 -35.62 -6.77
CA GLN A 155 -0.16 -35.38 -6.58
C GLN A 155 -0.99 -36.61 -6.88
N LYS A 156 -0.73 -37.30 -8.01
CA LYS A 156 -1.41 -38.57 -8.33
C LYS A 156 -1.16 -39.62 -7.24
N ARG A 157 0.08 -39.76 -6.76
CA ARG A 157 0.43 -40.67 -5.66
C ARG A 157 -0.31 -40.32 -4.37
N LEU A 158 -0.37 -39.03 -4.02
CA LEU A 158 -1.09 -38.56 -2.85
C LEU A 158 -2.59 -38.86 -2.96
N GLN A 159 -3.20 -38.60 -4.12
CA GLN A 159 -4.60 -38.89 -4.37
C GLN A 159 -4.89 -40.39 -4.24
N THR A 160 -4.03 -41.26 -4.80
CA THR A 160 -4.14 -42.71 -4.60
C THR A 160 -4.05 -43.07 -3.11
N LEU A 161 -3.08 -42.51 -2.39
CA LEU A 161 -2.90 -42.79 -0.97
C LEU A 161 -4.08 -42.32 -0.11
N GLN A 162 -4.68 -41.17 -0.45
CA GLN A 162 -5.88 -40.64 0.23
C GLN A 162 -7.13 -41.46 -0.09
N SER A 163 -7.24 -42.01 -1.30
CA SER A 163 -8.38 -42.85 -1.69
C SER A 163 -8.38 -44.22 -1.01
N VAL A 164 -7.20 -44.69 -0.58
CA VAL A 164 -7.07 -45.99 0.08
C VAL A 164 -7.29 -45.82 1.58
N ARG A 165 -8.35 -46.46 2.08
CA ARG A 165 -8.60 -46.60 3.52
C ARG A 165 -7.47 -47.42 4.14
N PRO A 166 -6.77 -46.91 5.17
CA PRO A 166 -5.72 -47.68 5.84
C PRO A 166 -6.28 -48.97 6.48
N ALA A 167 -5.54 -50.08 6.37
CA ALA A 167 -5.99 -51.39 6.82
C ALA A 167 -6.29 -51.47 8.33
N PHE A 168 -5.61 -50.66 9.15
CA PHE A 168 -5.83 -50.60 10.59
C PHE A 168 -7.06 -49.78 11.00
N MET A 169 -7.70 -49.04 10.08
CA MET A 169 -8.86 -48.21 10.43
C MET A 169 -10.03 -49.05 10.90
N ASP A 170 -10.22 -50.24 10.34
CA ASP A 170 -11.31 -51.13 10.74
C ASP A 170 -11.11 -51.66 12.18
N GLU A 171 -9.86 -51.95 12.55
CA GLU A 171 -9.52 -52.35 13.91
C GLU A 171 -9.67 -51.18 14.89
N TYR A 172 -9.25 -49.97 14.49
CA TYR A 172 -9.42 -48.76 15.28
C TYR A 172 -10.90 -48.47 15.56
N GLU A 173 -11.76 -48.46 14.53
CA GLU A 173 -13.20 -48.23 14.68
C GLU A 173 -13.86 -49.28 15.59
N LYS A 174 -13.45 -50.55 15.48
CA LYS A 174 -13.93 -51.63 16.36
C LYS A 174 -13.51 -51.42 17.82
N ILE A 175 -12.28 -50.98 18.06
CA ILE A 175 -11.79 -50.69 19.42
C ILE A 175 -12.49 -49.46 19.99
N GLU A 176 -12.73 -48.42 19.18
CA GLU A 176 -13.50 -47.24 19.58
C GLU A 176 -14.92 -47.63 20.03
N GLU A 177 -15.60 -48.47 19.26
CA GLU A 177 -16.94 -48.94 19.62
C GLU A 177 -16.94 -49.74 20.93
N GLN A 178 -15.91 -50.57 21.14
CA GLN A 178 -15.73 -51.30 22.40
C GLN A 178 -15.46 -50.34 23.56
N LEU A 179 -14.61 -49.34 23.37
CA LEU A 179 -14.31 -48.34 24.38
C LEU A 179 -15.57 -47.56 24.78
N GLN A 180 -16.40 -47.18 23.80
CA GLN A 180 -17.67 -46.50 24.05
C GLN A 180 -18.61 -47.37 24.89
N LYS A 181 -18.76 -48.66 24.55
CA LYS A 181 -19.57 -49.62 25.34
C LYS A 181 -19.05 -49.75 26.78
N GLN A 182 -17.74 -49.87 26.96
CA GLN A 182 -17.14 -49.96 28.30
C GLN A 182 -17.34 -48.67 29.10
N TYR A 183 -17.21 -47.51 28.45
CA TYR A 183 -17.44 -46.22 29.08
C TYR A 183 -18.90 -46.06 29.56
N SER A 184 -19.88 -46.46 28.74
CA SER A 184 -21.29 -46.47 29.17
C SER A 184 -21.53 -47.39 30.37
N SER A 185 -20.97 -48.61 30.35
CA SER A 185 -21.06 -49.56 31.47
C SER A 185 -20.39 -49.00 32.74
N TYR A 186 -19.24 -48.34 32.60
CA TYR A 186 -18.56 -47.68 33.69
C TYR A 186 -19.42 -46.56 34.30
N LEU A 187 -20.03 -45.70 33.49
CA LEU A 187 -20.88 -44.61 33.98
C LEU A 187 -22.09 -45.14 34.76
N GLU A 188 -22.74 -46.20 34.28
CA GLU A 188 -23.88 -46.81 34.98
C GLU A 188 -23.44 -47.40 36.33
N LYS A 189 -22.33 -48.14 36.36
CA LYS A 189 -21.77 -48.69 37.60
C LYS A 189 -21.33 -47.60 38.56
N PHE A 190 -20.72 -46.54 38.05
CA PHE A 190 -20.30 -45.39 38.84
C PHE A 190 -21.52 -44.71 39.47
N HIS A 191 -22.58 -44.47 38.68
CA HIS A 191 -23.81 -43.88 39.20
C HIS A 191 -24.46 -44.74 40.29
N ASN A 192 -24.56 -46.06 40.05
CA ASN A 192 -25.09 -47.00 41.03
C ASN A 192 -24.22 -47.04 42.31
N LEU A 193 -22.89 -47.02 42.17
CA LEU A 193 -21.98 -46.98 43.30
C LEU A 193 -22.18 -45.72 44.14
N THR A 194 -22.17 -44.54 43.51
CA THR A 194 -22.39 -43.26 44.20
C THR A 194 -23.73 -43.24 44.93
N TYR A 195 -24.79 -43.79 44.32
CA TYR A 195 -26.09 -43.90 44.96
C TYR A 195 -26.06 -44.81 46.21
N MET A 196 -25.43 -45.97 46.11
CA MET A 196 -25.32 -46.91 47.23
C MET A 196 -24.42 -46.39 48.35
N GLU A 197 -23.34 -45.67 48.01
CA GLU A 197 -22.49 -44.96 48.97
C GLU A 197 -23.29 -43.92 49.74
N GLN A 198 -24.12 -43.12 49.05
CA GLN A 198 -24.99 -42.13 49.69
C GLN A 198 -26.00 -42.79 50.63
N LEU A 199 -26.67 -43.87 50.22
CA LEU A 199 -27.61 -44.61 51.07
C LEU A 199 -26.92 -45.17 52.33
N LEU A 200 -25.69 -45.66 52.20
CA LEU A 200 -24.90 -46.16 53.33
C LEU A 200 -24.56 -45.04 54.31
N ASP A 201 -24.18 -43.87 53.80
CA ASP A 201 -23.88 -42.71 54.62
C ASP A 201 -25.13 -42.19 55.34
N ASP A 202 -26.29 -42.18 54.66
CA ASP A 202 -27.57 -41.82 55.26
C ASP A 202 -27.97 -42.80 56.36
N HIS A 203 -27.82 -44.12 56.13
CA HIS A 203 -28.10 -45.13 57.16
C HIS A 203 -27.21 -44.94 58.40
N ARG A 204 -25.90 -44.74 58.19
CA ARG A 204 -24.96 -44.49 59.28
C ARG A 204 -25.31 -43.22 60.06
N ARG A 205 -25.76 -42.16 59.38
CA ARG A 205 -26.25 -40.94 60.05
C ARG A 205 -27.47 -41.23 60.91
N THR A 206 -28.47 -41.95 60.39
CA THR A 206 -29.66 -42.29 61.17
C THR A 206 -29.34 -43.18 62.37
N GLU A 207 -28.46 -44.18 62.23
CA GLU A 207 -28.01 -45.01 63.36
C GLU A 207 -27.29 -44.18 64.41
N GLN A 208 -26.46 -43.23 63.98
CA GLN A 208 -25.76 -42.33 64.88
C GLN A 208 -26.73 -41.39 65.60
N GLU A 209 -27.71 -40.81 64.90
CA GLU A 209 -28.77 -39.99 65.51
C GLU A 209 -29.56 -40.79 66.55
N MET A 210 -29.98 -42.02 66.22
CA MET A 210 -30.67 -42.92 67.16
C MET A 210 -29.82 -43.25 68.39
N PHE A 211 -28.52 -43.48 68.20
CA PHE A 211 -27.59 -43.74 69.30
C PHE A 211 -27.40 -42.49 70.18
N GLU A 212 -27.29 -41.31 69.57
CA GLU A 212 -27.19 -40.03 70.27
C GLU A 212 -28.49 -39.72 71.04
N GLU A 213 -29.67 -39.97 70.47
CA GLU A 213 -30.96 -39.86 71.13
C GLU A 213 -31.09 -40.83 72.32
N ALA A 214 -30.70 -42.10 72.15
CA ALA A 214 -30.70 -43.08 73.23
C ALA A 214 -29.71 -42.71 74.34
N ALA A 215 -28.51 -42.24 74.00
CA ALA A 215 -27.53 -41.74 74.96
C ALA A 215 -28.05 -40.50 75.71
N ASN A 216 -28.70 -39.57 75.00
CA ASN A 216 -29.34 -38.39 75.61
C ASN A 216 -30.48 -38.79 76.55
N MET A 217 -31.31 -39.76 76.18
CA MET A 217 -32.39 -40.29 77.02
C MET A 217 -31.85 -40.99 78.28
N LEU A 218 -30.82 -41.83 78.13
CA LEU A 218 -30.16 -42.50 79.25
C LEU A 218 -29.51 -41.48 80.19
N ARG A 219 -28.87 -40.44 79.65
CA ARG A 219 -28.31 -39.34 80.44
C ARG A 219 -29.38 -38.57 81.20
N LEU A 220 -30.53 -38.31 80.57
CA LEU A 220 -31.67 -37.66 81.23
C LEU A 220 -32.22 -38.52 82.37
N MET A 221 -32.39 -39.82 82.15
CA MET A 221 -32.82 -40.78 83.17
C MET A 221 -31.81 -40.89 84.32
N GLN A 222 -30.51 -40.93 84.02
CA GLN A 222 -29.46 -40.94 85.03
C GLN A 222 -29.47 -39.65 85.87
N ASN A 223 -29.64 -38.48 85.24
CA ASN A 223 -29.76 -37.21 85.96
C ASN A 223 -31.00 -37.20 86.86
N ARG A 224 -32.14 -37.70 86.38
CA ARG A 224 -33.36 -37.82 87.19
C ARG A 224 -33.18 -38.76 88.38
N LEU A 225 -32.54 -39.92 88.18
CA LEU A 225 -32.22 -40.84 89.28
C LEU A 225 -31.29 -40.18 90.31
N LYS A 226 -30.27 -39.44 89.86
CA LYS A 226 -29.40 -38.66 90.76
C LYS A 226 -30.16 -37.58 91.53
N GLU A 227 -31.12 -36.90 90.90
CA GLU A 227 -31.99 -35.93 91.57
C GLU A 227 -32.93 -36.60 92.59
N GLU A 228 -33.47 -37.77 92.27
CA GLU A 228 -34.30 -38.58 93.18
C GLU A 228 -33.48 -39.14 94.36
N GLU A 229 -32.25 -39.62 94.11
CA GLU A 229 -31.28 -40.00 95.16
C GLU A 229 -30.89 -38.81 96.03
N GLN A 230 -30.61 -37.64 95.45
CA GLN A 230 -30.33 -36.42 96.22
C GLN A 230 -31.53 -35.97 97.04
N ARG A 231 -32.76 -36.15 96.55
CA ARG A 231 -33.98 -35.90 97.34
C ARG A 231 -34.17 -36.92 98.45
N LEU A 232 -33.88 -38.20 98.22
CA LEU A 232 -33.95 -39.24 99.25
C LEU A 232 -32.86 -39.04 100.32
N LEU A 233 -31.66 -38.65 99.92
CA LEU A 233 -30.57 -38.26 100.82
C LEU A 233 -30.91 -36.97 101.57
N GLN A 234 -31.51 -35.97 100.93
CA GLN A 234 -32.04 -34.77 101.62
C GLN A 234 -33.20 -35.10 102.56
N SER A 235 -34.03 -36.11 102.27
CA SER A 235 -35.12 -36.58 103.13
C SER A 235 -34.67 -37.55 104.22
N ARG A 236 -33.45 -38.10 104.13
CA ARG A 236 -32.86 -39.05 105.10
C ARG A 236 -31.72 -38.46 105.93
N ASN A 237 -31.29 -37.23 105.63
CA ASN A 237 -30.28 -36.51 106.40
C ASN A 237 -30.85 -35.74 107.61
N ASP A 238 -32.05 -36.09 108.08
CA ASP A 238 -32.62 -35.65 109.37
C ASP A 238 -32.72 -36.80 110.41
N ASP A 239 -32.05 -37.95 110.20
CA ASP A 239 -31.85 -38.95 111.27
C ASP A 239 -30.65 -39.89 110.99
N ASP A 240 -29.55 -39.58 111.68
CA ASP A 240 -28.54 -40.43 112.34
C ASP A 240 -27.96 -41.72 111.70
N SER A 241 -26.63 -41.82 111.86
CA SER A 241 -25.75 -42.99 111.95
C SER A 241 -25.18 -43.72 110.70
N ASP A 242 -23.86 -43.93 110.80
CA ASP A 242 -22.93 -44.79 110.06
C ASP A 242 -23.43 -46.22 109.76
N ILE A 243 -22.97 -46.81 108.64
CA ILE A 243 -22.39 -48.17 108.57
C ILE A 243 -21.80 -48.44 107.16
N GLU A 244 -20.56 -48.96 107.19
CA GLU A 244 -19.73 -49.47 106.09
C GLU A 244 -20.35 -50.66 105.34
N ILE A 245 -20.09 -50.77 104.02
CA ILE A 245 -20.00 -52.07 103.32
C ILE A 245 -18.84 -52.01 102.31
N GLN A 246 -17.82 -52.82 102.58
CA GLN A 246 -16.77 -53.27 101.66
C GLN A 246 -17.20 -54.54 100.91
N GLU A 247 -16.36 -54.89 99.92
CA GLU A 247 -16.28 -56.15 99.16
C GLU A 247 -17.22 -56.19 97.93
N ASP A 248 -16.78 -56.60 96.74
CA ASP A 248 -15.86 -57.70 96.47
C ASP A 248 -15.24 -57.60 95.06
N GLU A 249 -14.06 -58.19 94.94
CA GLU A 249 -13.29 -58.43 93.73
C GLU A 249 -14.06 -59.32 92.73
N GLY A 250 -13.76 -59.14 91.44
CA GLY A 250 -14.01 -60.22 90.48
C GLY A 250 -14.03 -59.81 89.03
N SER A 251 -13.10 -60.39 88.28
CA SER A 251 -13.19 -60.72 86.85
C SER A 251 -12.58 -59.72 85.85
N ASP A 252 -11.26 -59.85 85.72
CA ASP A 252 -10.61 -60.45 84.53
C ASP A 252 -11.43 -60.45 83.22
N SER A 253 -10.98 -59.63 82.25
CA SER A 253 -10.92 -60.05 80.84
C SER A 253 -9.93 -59.18 80.07
N GLU A 254 -8.94 -59.87 79.50
CA GLU A 254 -7.91 -59.38 78.61
C GLU A 254 -8.53 -58.66 77.40
N VAL A 255 -8.08 -57.43 77.13
CA VAL A 255 -8.41 -56.72 75.90
C VAL A 255 -7.25 -56.88 74.93
N GLU A 256 -7.37 -57.83 74.00
CA GLU A 256 -6.51 -57.94 72.83
C GLU A 256 -6.67 -56.69 71.96
N ASP A 257 -5.69 -55.80 72.07
CA ASP A 257 -5.57 -54.60 71.28
C ASP A 257 -4.86 -54.93 69.95
N ARG A 258 -5.55 -54.64 68.84
CA ARG A 258 -5.01 -54.26 67.52
C ARG A 258 -4.31 -55.33 66.66
N GLN A 259 -5.12 -55.98 65.84
CA GLN A 259 -4.75 -56.30 64.44
C GLN A 259 -5.69 -55.61 63.45
N ILE A 260 -5.51 -54.30 63.27
CA ILE A 260 -5.95 -53.57 62.07
C ILE A 260 -4.75 -52.81 61.54
N MET A 261 -3.93 -53.47 60.72
CA MET A 261 -3.16 -52.85 59.63
C MET A 261 -2.33 -53.92 58.92
N LYS A 262 -2.89 -54.53 57.88
CA LYS A 262 -2.18 -55.05 56.69
C LYS A 262 -3.17 -55.70 55.74
N GLN A 263 -3.71 -54.90 54.82
CA GLN A 263 -3.99 -55.27 53.42
C GLN A 263 -4.67 -54.11 52.71
N ARG A 264 -3.91 -53.08 52.35
CA ARG A 264 -4.35 -52.12 51.33
C ARG A 264 -3.23 -51.27 50.73
N ILE A 265 -2.08 -51.85 50.39
CA ILE A 265 -1.12 -51.21 49.48
C ILE A 265 -0.40 -52.29 48.69
N ALA A 266 -1.02 -52.83 47.63
CA ALA A 266 -0.36 -53.56 46.54
C ALA A 266 -1.37 -53.91 45.44
N SER A 267 -1.83 -52.91 44.68
CA SER A 267 -2.48 -53.10 43.36
C SER A 267 -2.46 -51.74 42.65
N GLY A 268 -1.27 -51.33 42.23
CA GLY A 268 -1.03 -50.04 41.62
C GLY A 268 0.26 -50.05 40.81
N THR A 269 0.43 -51.03 39.94
CA THR A 269 1.40 -50.96 38.83
C THR A 269 1.03 -52.02 37.79
N LEU A 270 1.23 -51.65 36.51
CA LEU A 270 1.01 -52.40 35.27
C LEU A 270 -0.38 -52.22 34.63
N LEU A 271 -0.47 -51.23 33.76
CA LEU A 271 -0.64 -51.43 32.31
C LEU A 271 -0.70 -50.06 31.62
N GLN A 272 0.41 -49.68 30.98
CA GLN A 272 0.39 -48.74 29.86
C GLN A 272 1.23 -49.36 28.75
N GLY A 273 0.50 -50.01 27.83
CA GLY A 273 0.87 -50.27 26.44
C GLY A 273 -0.16 -49.55 25.58
#